data_AF-A0A554N975-F1
#
_entry.id   AF-A0A554N975-F1
#
_cell.length_a   1.000
_cell.length_b   1.000
_cell.length_c   1.000
_cell.angle_alpha   90.00
_cell.angle_beta   90.00
_cell.angle_gamma   90.00
#
_symmetry.space_group_name_H-M   'P 1'
#
loop_
_entity.id
_entity.type
_entity.pdbx_description
1 polymer ?
#
loop_
_entity_poly.entity_id
_entity_poly.type
_entity_poly.pdbx_seq_one_letter_code
_entity_poly.pdbx_strand_id
1 'polypeptide(L)'
;MLTANLARSRTTDEMTTPLFIDPDEERYRKTARELIHLFGDHLGERKGDLEDAIDELTVADTDYKIVQGLAKLLKDECEFEVVASVEPREIRRRLFEKANDWYPIVRQPTLGEDTQKLEVYSAVADDLGLSLEECYRGMYADLEDNKRLVRIGTRTADQYASDDDASTSTTNLTGSSDAEYEHTDLTVDWLLTRYNLALAQAVLYDATEMRIRVWDHFGTVFSYVKLFGLMHRIYPIDADGERVPSTDQAAGYEAVLDGPASLFSQSQKYGIRMANFLPALPLCDRWEMTATILVDETSGETRQFMLDHTEGLDSHYSAGNRFDSDVERTLANKWERANTEWELVREDDVLDLGAEVMIPDFAIEHPDGPRAIFEIVGFWTPEYLNEKLAKIRGADLDHLLVAVSERLECSADDFEEASDRVLWFKSGIHVYDVVELAEAHAIDGRAPDHQH
;
A
#
# COMPACT_ATOMS: atom_id res chain seq x y z
N MET A 1 -2.46 7.06 -4.76
CA MET A 1 -3.91 7.32 -4.48
C MET A 1 -4.19 8.83 -4.37
N LEU A 2 -5.40 9.30 -4.70
CA LEU A 2 -5.74 10.74 -4.60
C LEU A 2 -5.78 11.24 -3.15
N THR A 3 -5.37 12.49 -2.92
CA THR A 3 -5.56 13.15 -1.61
C THR A 3 -7.00 13.66 -1.48
N ALA A 4 -7.49 13.85 -0.25
CA ALA A 4 -8.86 14.32 0.01
C ALA A 4 -9.20 15.63 -0.72
N ASN A 5 -8.22 16.54 -0.89
CA ASN A 5 -8.42 17.81 -1.61
C ASN A 5 -8.68 17.64 -3.12
N LEU A 6 -8.17 16.55 -3.70
CA LEU A 6 -8.34 16.20 -5.11
C LEU A 6 -9.50 15.22 -5.33
N ALA A 7 -10.03 14.63 -4.26
CA ALA A 7 -11.19 13.77 -4.31
C ALA A 7 -12.41 14.55 -4.83
N ARG A 8 -13.21 13.85 -5.63
CA ARG A 8 -14.46 14.35 -6.19
C ARG A 8 -15.54 13.31 -5.92
N SER A 9 -16.42 13.63 -4.99
CA SER A 9 -17.58 12.81 -4.65
C SER A 9 -18.81 13.68 -4.48
N ARG A 10 -19.98 13.06 -4.61
CA ARG A 10 -21.28 13.62 -4.25
C ARG A 10 -21.78 12.85 -3.04
N THR A 11 -22.13 13.59 -2.00
CA THR A 11 -22.75 13.01 -0.80
C THR A 11 -24.20 13.45 -0.72
N THR A 12 -25.10 12.48 -0.55
CA THR A 12 -26.51 12.68 -0.21
C THR A 12 -26.72 12.33 1.26
N ASP A 13 -27.97 12.36 1.74
CA ASP A 13 -28.29 11.98 3.13
C ASP A 13 -28.10 10.47 3.39
N GLU A 14 -27.94 9.65 2.36
CA GLU A 14 -27.80 8.19 2.50
C GLU A 14 -26.50 7.66 1.89
N MET A 15 -25.99 8.29 0.83
CA MET A 15 -24.92 7.73 0.00
C MET A 15 -23.78 8.70 -0.26
N THR A 16 -22.56 8.18 -0.40
CA THR A 16 -21.42 8.89 -0.98
C THR A 16 -21.00 8.21 -2.27
N THR A 17 -20.99 8.94 -3.38
CA THR A 17 -20.66 8.40 -4.71
C THR A 17 -19.52 9.20 -5.34
N PRO A 18 -18.42 8.56 -5.77
CA PRO A 18 -17.36 9.23 -6.51
C PRO A 18 -17.88 9.78 -7.85
N LEU A 19 -17.34 10.92 -8.28
CA LEU A 19 -17.68 11.53 -9.57
C LEU A 19 -16.70 11.04 -10.63
N PHE A 20 -16.91 9.80 -11.09
CA PHE A 20 -16.12 9.19 -12.16
C PHE A 20 -16.15 10.02 -13.44
N ILE A 21 -15.07 9.88 -14.21
CA ILE A 21 -14.96 10.40 -15.56
C ILE A 21 -15.18 9.25 -16.55
N ASP A 22 -15.66 9.59 -17.75
CA ASP A 22 -15.72 8.66 -18.86
C ASP A 22 -14.32 8.54 -19.50
N PRO A 23 -13.65 7.37 -19.46
CA PRO A 23 -12.30 7.18 -20.03
C PRO A 23 -12.25 7.33 -21.56
N ASP A 24 -13.39 7.19 -22.23
CA ASP A 24 -13.50 7.36 -23.69
C ASP A 24 -13.69 8.82 -24.09
N GLU A 25 -13.92 9.72 -23.14
CA GLU A 25 -14.16 11.13 -23.43
C GLU A 25 -12.88 11.83 -23.92
N GLU A 26 -12.90 12.31 -25.18
CA GLU A 26 -11.70 12.84 -25.85
C GLU A 26 -11.02 14.00 -25.10
N ARG A 27 -11.78 14.83 -24.35
CA ARG A 27 -11.17 15.89 -23.55
C ARG A 27 -10.20 15.32 -22.50
N TYR A 28 -10.59 14.26 -21.80
CA TYR A 28 -9.78 13.66 -20.74
C TYR A 28 -8.63 12.86 -21.33
N ARG A 29 -8.85 12.16 -22.44
CA ARG A 29 -7.79 11.49 -23.20
C ARG A 29 -6.73 12.45 -23.68
N LYS A 30 -7.13 13.64 -24.14
CA LYS A 30 -6.21 14.71 -24.53
C LYS A 30 -5.39 15.22 -23.33
N THR A 31 -6.05 15.57 -22.23
CA THR A 31 -5.37 16.01 -21.00
C THR A 31 -4.39 14.97 -20.47
N ALA A 32 -4.78 13.69 -20.41
CA ALA A 32 -3.91 12.60 -19.99
C ALA A 32 -2.68 12.47 -20.89
N ARG A 33 -2.85 12.57 -22.21
CA ARG A 33 -1.73 12.53 -23.17
C ARG A 33 -0.78 13.71 -23.01
N GLU A 34 -1.31 14.91 -22.82
CA GLU A 34 -0.52 16.12 -22.57
C GLU A 34 0.29 15.98 -21.28
N LEU A 35 -0.31 15.47 -20.20
CA LEU A 35 0.39 15.20 -18.95
C LEU A 35 1.48 14.12 -19.09
N ILE A 36 1.20 12.99 -19.74
CA ILE A 36 2.20 11.94 -19.95
C ILE A 36 3.40 12.47 -20.74
N HIS A 37 3.16 13.27 -21.78
CA HIS A 37 4.22 13.93 -22.54
C HIS A 37 4.98 14.93 -21.67
N LEU A 38 4.27 15.78 -20.91
CA LEU A 38 4.88 16.77 -20.03
C LEU A 38 5.87 16.13 -19.06
N PHE A 39 5.49 15.05 -18.39
CA PHE A 39 6.39 14.35 -17.47
C PHE A 39 7.57 13.71 -18.19
N GLY A 40 7.35 13.14 -19.39
CA GLY A 40 8.42 12.58 -20.21
C GLY A 40 9.46 13.63 -20.63
N ASP A 41 9.01 14.84 -20.98
CA ASP A 41 9.88 15.97 -21.36
C ASP A 41 10.65 16.55 -20.17
N HIS A 42 10.19 16.33 -18.93
CA HIS A 42 10.85 16.74 -17.70
C HIS A 42 11.74 15.65 -17.07
N LEU A 43 11.96 14.52 -17.76
CA LEU A 43 12.88 13.51 -17.29
C LEU A 43 14.30 14.09 -17.19
N GLY A 44 14.88 14.04 -16.00
CA GLY A 44 16.15 14.68 -15.67
C GLY A 44 16.04 16.12 -15.19
N GLU A 45 14.89 16.80 -15.32
CA GLU A 45 14.68 18.19 -14.89
C GLU A 45 14.27 18.29 -13.40
N ARG A 46 14.19 19.52 -12.88
CA ARG A 46 13.85 19.76 -11.46
C ARG A 46 12.36 19.53 -11.21
N LYS A 47 12.06 19.05 -10.01
CA LYS A 47 10.69 18.87 -9.53
C LYS A 47 9.87 20.14 -9.59
N GLY A 48 10.45 21.28 -9.20
CA GLY A 48 9.79 22.59 -9.22
C GLY A 48 9.40 23.02 -10.63
N ASP A 49 10.27 22.81 -11.63
CA ASP A 49 9.96 23.15 -13.03
C ASP A 49 8.77 22.31 -13.55
N LEU A 50 8.70 21.04 -13.16
CA LEU A 50 7.57 20.17 -13.47
C LEU A 50 6.29 20.62 -12.74
N GLU A 51 6.38 21.01 -11.47
CA GLU A 51 5.23 21.51 -10.69
C GLU A 51 4.68 22.81 -11.29
N ASP A 52 5.55 23.76 -11.65
CA ASP A 52 5.17 25.00 -12.32
C ASP A 52 4.48 24.70 -13.67
N ALA A 53 5.01 23.77 -14.46
CA ALA A 53 4.43 23.41 -15.75
C ALA A 53 3.06 22.70 -15.62
N ILE A 54 2.86 21.89 -14.58
CA ILE A 54 1.55 21.31 -14.25
C ILE A 54 0.56 22.41 -13.87
N ASP A 55 0.98 23.37 -13.06
CA ASP A 55 0.13 24.47 -12.62
C ASP A 55 -0.27 25.36 -13.81
N GLU A 56 0.65 25.67 -14.73
CA GLU A 56 0.35 26.39 -15.97
C GLU A 56 -0.72 25.68 -16.82
N LEU A 57 -0.69 24.35 -16.89
CA LEU A 57 -1.71 23.56 -17.60
C LEU A 57 -3.10 23.71 -16.96
N THR A 58 -3.17 23.98 -15.66
CA THR A 58 -4.45 24.08 -14.92
C THR A 58 -5.09 25.47 -14.95
N VAL A 59 -4.32 26.53 -15.21
CA VAL A 59 -4.77 27.93 -15.16
C VAL A 59 -5.89 28.25 -16.17
N ALA A 60 -6.03 27.45 -17.23
CA ALA A 60 -7.01 27.66 -18.30
C ALA A 60 -8.24 26.73 -18.24
N ASP A 61 -8.31 25.79 -17.29
CA ASP A 61 -9.29 24.69 -17.32
C ASP A 61 -10.30 24.74 -16.15
N THR A 62 -11.56 24.44 -16.43
CA THR A 62 -12.61 24.27 -15.41
C THR A 62 -12.40 22.98 -14.61
N ASP A 63 -11.64 22.03 -15.17
CA ASP A 63 -11.40 20.71 -14.62
C ASP A 63 -10.09 20.62 -13.81
N TYR A 64 -9.67 21.70 -13.13
CA TYR A 64 -8.40 21.76 -12.37
C TYR A 64 -8.16 20.54 -11.45
N LYS A 65 -9.21 20.05 -10.76
CA LYS A 65 -9.12 18.88 -9.87
C LYS A 65 -8.79 17.60 -10.62
N ILE A 66 -9.26 17.47 -11.85
CA ILE A 66 -9.01 16.31 -12.70
C ILE A 66 -7.55 16.36 -13.16
N VAL A 67 -7.11 17.51 -13.71
CA VAL A 67 -5.71 17.69 -14.16
C VAL A 67 -4.73 17.42 -13.01
N GLN A 68 -4.94 18.06 -11.86
CA GLN A 68 -4.10 17.86 -10.67
C GLN A 68 -4.18 16.43 -10.14
N GLY A 69 -5.34 15.78 -10.22
CA GLY A 69 -5.49 14.39 -9.83
C GLY A 69 -4.74 13.42 -10.72
N LEU A 70 -4.84 13.58 -12.05
CA LEU A 70 -4.08 12.80 -13.03
C LEU A 70 -2.57 13.02 -12.87
N ALA A 71 -2.14 14.29 -12.75
CA ALA A 71 -0.74 14.64 -12.53
C ALA A 71 -0.21 14.05 -11.21
N LYS A 72 -1.06 14.01 -10.17
CA LYS A 72 -0.71 13.41 -8.88
C LYS A 72 -0.52 11.89 -9.00
N LEU A 73 -1.30 11.19 -9.83
CA LEU A 73 -1.08 9.76 -10.10
C LEU A 73 0.22 9.51 -10.86
N LEU A 74 0.55 10.34 -11.86
CA LEU A 74 1.85 10.24 -12.54
C LEU A 74 3.02 10.54 -11.60
N LYS A 75 2.87 11.49 -10.66
CA LYS A 75 3.88 11.77 -9.63
C LYS A 75 4.09 10.60 -8.67
N ASP A 76 3.05 9.84 -8.34
CA ASP A 76 3.17 8.64 -7.51
C ASP A 76 4.07 7.58 -8.21
N GLU A 77 4.13 7.60 -9.55
CA GLU A 77 4.97 6.73 -10.40
C GLU A 77 6.37 7.30 -10.71
N CYS A 78 6.76 8.40 -10.05
CA CYS A 78 8.02 9.09 -10.28
C CYS A 78 9.00 8.92 -9.13
N GLU A 79 10.29 8.87 -9.46
CA GLU A 79 11.38 8.87 -8.49
C GLU A 79 12.18 10.17 -8.59
N PHE A 80 12.33 10.85 -7.45
CA PHE A 80 13.04 12.13 -7.36
C PHE A 80 14.24 12.02 -6.44
N GLU A 81 15.42 12.38 -6.95
CA GLU A 81 16.67 12.26 -6.22
C GLU A 81 17.40 13.58 -6.05
N VAL A 82 18.24 13.63 -5.01
CA VAL A 82 19.21 14.71 -4.82
C VAL A 82 20.43 14.42 -5.69
N VAL A 83 20.54 15.13 -6.80
CA VAL A 83 21.64 14.95 -7.76
C VAL A 83 22.68 16.05 -7.56
N ALA A 84 23.78 15.72 -6.89
CA ALA A 84 24.92 16.60 -6.70
C ALA A 84 26.23 15.80 -6.58
N SER A 85 27.29 16.26 -7.24
CA SER A 85 28.62 15.63 -7.21
C SER A 85 29.30 15.69 -5.83
N VAL A 86 28.89 16.64 -4.98
CA VAL A 86 29.32 16.80 -3.58
C VAL A 86 28.06 17.08 -2.75
N GLU A 87 28.06 16.64 -1.48
CA GLU A 87 26.95 16.89 -0.55
C GLU A 87 26.57 18.39 -0.55
N PRO A 88 25.29 18.75 -0.83
CA PRO A 88 24.85 20.15 -0.92
C PRO A 88 25.19 21.00 0.32
N ARG A 89 25.22 20.37 1.50
CA ARG A 89 25.60 21.01 2.75
C ARG A 89 27.08 21.42 2.78
N GLU A 90 27.98 20.60 2.25
CA GLU A 90 29.41 20.92 2.19
C GLU A 90 29.66 22.07 1.20
N ILE A 91 28.99 22.05 0.04
CA ILE A 91 29.04 23.15 -0.93
C ILE A 91 28.63 24.47 -0.25
N ARG A 92 27.48 24.50 0.42
CA ARG A 92 27.01 25.68 1.17
C ARG A 92 27.99 26.13 2.25
N ARG A 93 28.52 25.19 3.04
CA ARG A 93 29.47 25.50 4.12
C ARG A 93 30.71 26.19 3.56
N ARG A 94 31.36 25.62 2.55
CA ARG A 94 32.56 26.19 1.91
C ARG A 94 32.25 27.53 1.27
N LEU A 95 31.11 27.65 0.60
CA LEU A 95 30.72 28.87 -0.08
C LEU A 95 30.46 30.01 0.90
N PHE A 96 29.76 29.75 2.02
CA PHE A 96 29.49 30.76 3.03
C PHE A 96 30.72 31.11 3.87
N GLU A 97 31.58 30.14 4.19
CA GLU A 97 32.89 30.39 4.83
C GLU A 97 33.74 31.31 3.93
N LYS A 98 33.87 30.97 2.65
CA LYS A 98 34.62 31.77 1.68
C LYS A 98 34.00 33.15 1.50
N ALA A 99 32.67 33.24 1.35
CA ALA A 99 31.98 34.53 1.22
C ALA A 99 32.17 35.45 2.44
N ASN A 100 32.27 34.87 3.64
CA ASN A 100 32.52 35.61 4.88
C ASN A 100 33.90 36.29 4.89
N ASP A 101 34.89 35.77 4.16
CA ASP A 101 36.20 36.42 4.01
C ASP A 101 36.12 37.74 3.22
N TRP A 102 35.02 37.99 2.49
CA TRP A 102 34.87 39.09 1.54
C TRP A 102 33.74 40.11 1.87
N TYR A 103 33.04 40.03 3.01
CA TYR A 103 31.88 40.92 3.28
C TYR A 103 31.78 41.51 4.70
N PRO A 104 31.33 42.79 4.84
CA PRO A 104 30.38 43.22 5.87
C PRO A 104 28.99 43.51 5.25
N ILE A 105 27.90 43.21 5.98
CA ILE A 105 26.50 43.47 5.59
C ILE A 105 26.29 44.97 5.26
N VAL A 106 26.20 45.36 3.99
CA VAL A 106 25.85 46.75 3.59
C VAL A 106 24.47 46.79 2.92
N ARG A 107 23.68 47.81 3.29
CA ARG A 107 22.26 48.01 2.90
C ARG A 107 22.05 48.59 1.49
N GLN A 108 23.09 48.80 0.69
CA GLN A 108 22.95 49.36 -0.67
C GLN A 108 23.92 48.68 -1.65
N PRO A 109 23.42 48.07 -2.74
CA PRO A 109 24.26 47.40 -3.74
C PRO A 109 25.04 48.42 -4.58
N THR A 110 26.34 48.18 -4.80
CA THR A 110 27.13 48.90 -5.82
C THR A 110 27.47 48.01 -7.01
N LEU A 111 27.63 48.60 -8.20
CA LEU A 111 27.80 47.93 -9.51
C LEU A 111 28.98 46.93 -9.63
N GLY A 112 29.84 46.77 -8.62
CA GLY A 112 30.97 45.82 -8.60
C GLY A 112 30.68 44.47 -7.90
N GLU A 113 29.48 44.29 -7.37
CA GLU A 113 29.09 43.11 -6.55
C GLU A 113 28.84 41.83 -7.37
N ASP A 114 28.52 41.95 -8.67
CA ASP A 114 28.23 40.79 -9.52
C ASP A 114 29.48 39.97 -9.87
N THR A 115 30.64 40.60 -9.99
CA THR A 115 31.91 39.90 -10.25
C THR A 115 32.44 39.17 -9.02
N GLN A 116 32.18 39.68 -7.81
CA GLN A 116 32.66 39.07 -6.55
C GLN A 116 31.95 37.75 -6.25
N LYS A 117 30.66 37.63 -6.58
CA LYS A 117 29.92 36.36 -6.44
C LYS A 117 30.54 35.28 -7.33
N LEU A 118 30.82 35.60 -8.59
CA LEU A 118 31.48 34.68 -9.53
C LEU A 118 32.85 34.21 -9.05
N GLU A 119 33.66 35.10 -8.45
CA GLU A 119 34.97 34.74 -7.89
C GLU A 119 34.85 33.78 -6.69
N VAL A 120 33.91 34.02 -5.77
CA VAL A 120 33.67 33.13 -4.63
C VAL A 120 33.18 31.75 -5.09
N TYR A 121 32.22 31.71 -6.01
CA TYR A 121 31.72 30.45 -6.56
C TYR A 121 32.80 29.69 -7.34
N SER A 122 33.60 30.37 -8.18
CA SER A 122 34.68 29.73 -8.93
C SER A 122 35.74 29.15 -7.99
N ALA A 123 36.16 29.90 -6.97
CA ALA A 123 37.15 29.41 -6.02
C ALA A 123 36.68 28.17 -5.24
N VAL A 124 35.40 28.15 -4.85
CA VAL A 124 34.81 27.02 -4.13
C VAL A 124 34.61 25.82 -5.06
N ALA A 125 34.20 26.06 -6.30
CA ALA A 125 34.07 25.02 -7.32
C ALA A 125 35.44 24.37 -7.59
N ASP A 126 36.50 25.16 -7.78
CA ASP A 126 37.87 24.69 -7.95
C ASP A 126 38.37 23.91 -6.71
N ASP A 127 38.13 24.43 -5.50
CA ASP A 127 38.49 23.79 -4.23
C ASP A 127 37.80 22.42 -4.04
N LEU A 128 36.61 22.24 -4.63
CA LEU A 128 35.82 21.01 -4.57
C LEU A 128 35.99 20.11 -5.82
N GLY A 129 36.76 20.55 -6.82
CA GLY A 129 36.94 19.82 -8.08
C GLY A 129 35.69 19.76 -8.96
N LEU A 130 34.80 20.75 -8.84
CA LEU A 130 33.55 20.87 -9.58
C LEU A 130 33.65 21.96 -10.65
N SER A 131 32.84 21.86 -11.71
CA SER A 131 32.57 23.03 -12.54
C SER A 131 31.75 24.07 -11.76
N LEU A 132 31.83 25.32 -12.19
CA LEU A 132 31.03 26.41 -11.61
C LEU A 132 29.52 26.10 -11.64
N GLU A 133 29.06 25.49 -12.73
CA GLU A 133 27.67 25.10 -12.92
C GLU A 133 27.25 23.98 -11.97
N GLU A 134 28.08 22.94 -11.80
CA GLU A 134 27.83 21.86 -10.83
C GLU A 134 27.82 22.38 -9.40
N CYS A 135 28.73 23.28 -9.06
CA CYS A 135 28.76 23.92 -7.74
C CYS A 135 27.50 24.76 -7.49
N TYR A 136 27.04 25.53 -8.49
CA TYR A 136 25.84 26.35 -8.37
C TYR A 136 24.57 25.49 -8.27
N ARG A 137 24.42 24.49 -9.14
CA ARG A 137 23.27 23.58 -9.13
C ARG A 137 23.24 22.70 -7.87
N GLY A 138 24.41 22.19 -7.46
CA GLY A 138 24.55 21.30 -6.31
C GLY A 138 24.30 21.96 -4.96
N MET A 139 24.47 23.29 -4.84
CA MET A 139 24.35 24.02 -3.58
C MET A 139 23.01 23.82 -2.85
N TYR A 140 21.92 23.74 -3.60
CA TYR A 140 20.56 23.58 -3.07
C TYR A 140 19.83 22.38 -3.68
N ALA A 141 20.57 21.41 -4.22
CA ALA A 141 19.98 20.20 -4.81
C ALA A 141 19.20 19.35 -3.79
N ASP A 142 19.41 19.56 -2.49
CA ASP A 142 18.69 18.92 -1.39
C ASP A 142 17.31 19.53 -1.10
N LEU A 143 16.98 20.70 -1.67
CA LEU A 143 15.64 21.27 -1.56
C LEU A 143 14.66 20.48 -2.42
N GLU A 144 13.43 20.30 -1.92
CA GLU A 144 12.40 19.48 -2.56
C GLU A 144 12.18 19.84 -4.03
N ASP A 145 12.01 21.14 -4.33
CA ASP A 145 11.79 21.66 -5.68
C ASP A 145 13.01 21.47 -6.60
N ASN A 146 14.21 21.30 -6.04
CA ASN A 146 15.45 21.14 -6.82
C ASN A 146 15.85 19.67 -7.03
N LYS A 147 15.16 18.72 -6.38
CA LYS A 147 15.33 17.29 -6.67
C LYS A 147 15.02 17.03 -8.14
N ARG A 148 15.73 16.10 -8.75
CA ARG A 148 15.56 15.79 -10.17
C ARG A 148 14.70 14.55 -10.37
N LEU A 149 13.85 14.59 -11.38
CA LEU A 149 13.12 13.41 -11.83
C LEU A 149 14.10 12.44 -12.49
N VAL A 150 14.40 11.31 -11.84
CA VAL A 150 15.37 10.32 -12.35
C VAL A 150 14.68 9.15 -13.04
N ARG A 151 13.45 8.83 -12.64
CA ARG A 151 12.65 7.74 -13.19
C ARG A 151 11.17 8.09 -13.23
N ILE A 152 10.49 7.63 -14.27
CA ILE A 152 9.03 7.67 -14.39
C ILE A 152 8.52 6.36 -14.99
N GLY A 153 7.67 5.64 -14.25
CA GLY A 153 7.25 4.28 -14.61
C GLY A 153 8.47 3.39 -14.84
N THR A 154 8.58 2.76 -16.01
CA THR A 154 9.73 1.92 -16.41
C THR A 154 10.89 2.68 -17.05
N ARG A 155 10.79 4.00 -17.25
CA ARG A 155 11.80 4.81 -17.95
C ARG A 155 12.72 5.52 -16.97
N THR A 156 14.03 5.37 -17.16
CA THR A 156 15.08 6.08 -16.42
C THR A 156 15.76 7.11 -17.31
N ALA A 157 16.26 8.22 -16.75
CA ALA A 157 17.03 9.17 -17.55
C ALA A 157 18.34 8.51 -18.00
N ASP A 158 18.76 8.74 -19.26
CA ASP A 158 19.92 8.06 -19.87
C ASP A 158 21.21 8.13 -19.02
N GLN A 159 21.38 9.21 -18.26
CA GLN A 159 22.54 9.44 -17.39
C GLN A 159 22.49 8.70 -16.04
N TYR A 160 21.35 8.06 -15.72
CA TYR A 160 21.12 7.25 -14.52
C TYR A 160 20.80 5.78 -14.82
N ALA A 161 20.73 5.39 -16.11
CA ALA A 161 20.56 4.01 -16.51
C ALA A 161 21.82 3.20 -16.14
N SER A 162 21.79 2.52 -14.99
CA SER A 162 22.83 1.58 -14.57
C SER A 162 22.38 0.14 -14.84
N ASP A 163 23.32 -0.76 -15.17
CA ASP A 163 23.05 -2.17 -15.55
C ASP A 163 22.58 -3.07 -14.39
N ASP A 164 22.36 -2.53 -13.18
CA ASP A 164 22.00 -3.29 -11.97
C ASP A 164 20.90 -2.56 -11.16
N ASP A 165 19.66 -2.52 -11.67
CA ASP A 165 18.51 -2.02 -10.90
C ASP A 165 18.04 -3.08 -9.88
N ALA A 166 18.80 -3.18 -8.79
CA ALA A 166 18.35 -3.78 -7.55
C ALA A 166 18.86 -2.91 -6.39
N SER A 167 18.10 -1.89 -6.00
CA SER A 167 18.31 -1.25 -4.71
C SER A 167 17.02 -0.94 -3.98
N THR A 168 16.99 -1.51 -2.78
CA THR A 168 15.94 -1.61 -1.79
C THR A 168 15.70 -0.28 -1.07
N SER A 169 14.46 0.21 -1.06
CA SER A 169 14.04 1.29 -0.17
C SER A 169 13.55 0.73 1.17
N THR A 170 14.20 1.18 2.25
CA THR A 170 13.86 0.92 3.65
C THR A 170 12.62 1.71 4.09
N THR A 171 11.50 1.02 4.26
CA THR A 171 10.39 1.45 5.14
C THR A 171 9.99 0.30 6.05
N ASN A 172 10.06 0.58 7.35
CA ASN A 172 9.95 -0.42 8.40
C ASN A 172 8.51 -0.93 8.57
N LEU A 173 8.42 -2.26 8.63
CA LEU A 173 7.45 -3.10 9.34
C LEU A 173 6.02 -3.31 8.83
N THR A 174 5.53 -2.61 7.81
CA THR A 174 4.34 -3.03 7.02
C THR A 174 4.36 -2.46 5.59
N GLY A 175 5.52 -2.36 4.96
CA GLY A 175 5.62 -1.57 3.73
C GLY A 175 6.93 -1.74 2.99
N SER A 176 7.06 -2.85 2.27
CA SER A 176 7.91 -2.96 1.08
C SER A 176 7.46 -4.13 0.19
N SER A 177 6.16 -4.19 -0.09
CA SER A 177 5.60 -5.11 -1.09
C SER A 177 4.79 -4.37 -2.17
N ASP A 178 4.98 -3.06 -2.36
CA ASP A 178 4.29 -2.32 -3.43
C ASP A 178 5.17 -2.22 -4.69
N ALA A 179 6.49 -2.11 -4.54
CA ALA A 179 7.39 -1.75 -5.65
C ALA A 179 7.71 -2.87 -6.65
N GLU A 180 7.47 -4.14 -6.31
CA GLU A 180 7.86 -5.30 -7.14
C GLU A 180 6.72 -5.78 -8.07
N TYR A 181 5.55 -5.13 -8.04
CA TYR A 181 4.29 -5.70 -8.53
C TYR A 181 3.56 -4.88 -9.60
N GLU A 182 4.16 -3.76 -10.06
CA GLU A 182 3.56 -2.85 -11.04
C GLU A 182 4.33 -2.88 -12.37
N HIS A 183 3.66 -3.31 -13.44
CA HIS A 183 4.17 -3.20 -14.80
C HIS A 183 3.67 -1.86 -15.38
N THR A 184 4.37 -0.76 -15.11
CA THR A 184 3.85 0.59 -15.42
C THR A 184 4.24 1.09 -16.81
N ASP A 185 3.63 0.52 -17.85
CA ASP A 185 3.50 1.25 -19.12
C ASP A 185 2.46 2.36 -18.91
N LEU A 186 2.93 3.60 -18.73
CA LEU A 186 2.10 4.79 -18.48
C LEU A 186 1.31 5.18 -19.74
N THR A 187 0.20 4.48 -19.98
CA THR A 187 -0.71 4.75 -21.09
C THR A 187 -1.82 5.72 -20.69
N VAL A 188 -2.46 6.34 -21.69
CA VAL A 188 -3.66 7.18 -21.46
C VAL A 188 -4.79 6.37 -20.82
N ASP A 189 -5.01 5.15 -21.31
CA ASP A 189 -6.07 4.28 -20.80
C ASP A 189 -5.81 3.91 -19.34
N TRP A 190 -4.57 3.50 -19.02
CA TRP A 190 -4.16 3.25 -17.63
C TRP A 190 -4.43 4.47 -16.73
N LEU A 191 -4.01 5.67 -17.14
CA LEU A 191 -4.10 6.85 -16.28
C LEU A 191 -5.55 7.26 -15.99
N LEU A 192 -6.43 7.18 -16.99
CA LEU A 192 -7.85 7.52 -16.84
C LEU A 192 -8.59 6.49 -15.98
N THR A 193 -8.34 5.20 -16.20
CA THR A 193 -8.99 4.16 -15.39
C THR A 193 -8.44 4.13 -13.96
N ARG A 194 -7.13 4.31 -13.80
CA ARG A 194 -6.47 4.49 -12.49
C ARG A 194 -7.03 5.68 -11.72
N TYR A 195 -7.41 6.75 -12.41
CA TYR A 195 -8.05 7.92 -11.80
C TYR A 195 -9.43 7.63 -11.22
N ASN A 196 -10.29 6.91 -11.94
CA ASN A 196 -11.59 6.49 -11.39
C ASN A 196 -11.41 5.59 -10.16
N LEU A 197 -10.50 4.62 -10.22
CA LEU A 197 -10.18 3.80 -9.07
C LEU A 197 -9.66 4.66 -7.90
N ALA A 198 -8.77 5.61 -8.16
CA ALA A 198 -8.24 6.50 -7.13
C ALA A 198 -9.29 7.42 -6.50
N LEU A 199 -10.33 7.81 -7.26
CA LEU A 199 -11.49 8.53 -6.72
C LEU A 199 -12.29 7.67 -5.75
N ALA A 200 -12.54 6.40 -6.10
CA ALA A 200 -13.20 5.45 -5.22
C ALA A 200 -12.37 5.16 -3.96
N GLN A 201 -11.05 4.98 -4.10
CA GLN A 201 -10.14 4.82 -2.97
C GLN A 201 -10.20 6.02 -2.01
N ALA A 202 -10.26 7.25 -2.54
CA ALA A 202 -10.32 8.45 -1.70
C ALA A 202 -11.61 8.56 -0.87
N VAL A 203 -12.73 7.99 -1.32
CA VAL A 203 -13.98 7.91 -0.53
C VAL A 203 -13.83 6.98 0.67
N LEU A 204 -12.97 5.95 0.56
CA LEU A 204 -12.79 4.93 1.60
C LEU A 204 -11.86 5.36 2.74
N TYR A 205 -11.21 6.53 2.67
CA TYR A 205 -10.32 6.98 3.75
C TYR A 205 -11.01 7.10 5.11
N ASP A 206 -12.30 7.43 5.09
CA ASP A 206 -13.13 7.54 6.29
C ASP A 206 -14.06 6.33 6.45
N ALA A 207 -13.77 5.21 5.78
CA ALA A 207 -14.52 3.97 5.91
C ALA A 207 -14.25 3.30 7.28
N THR A 208 -15.33 2.88 7.95
CA THR A 208 -15.27 2.18 9.24
C THR A 208 -15.55 0.68 9.11
N GLU A 209 -16.38 0.30 8.14
CA GLU A 209 -16.70 -1.08 7.80
C GLU A 209 -16.73 -1.20 6.27
N MET A 210 -16.22 -2.30 5.73
CA MET A 210 -16.40 -2.68 4.34
C MET A 210 -16.87 -4.13 4.25
N ARG A 211 -17.93 -4.37 3.49
CA ARG A 211 -18.44 -5.68 3.14
C ARG A 211 -18.21 -5.91 1.66
N ILE A 212 -17.62 -7.06 1.33
CA ILE A 212 -17.38 -7.46 -0.04
C ILE A 212 -18.02 -8.82 -0.32
N ARG A 213 -18.45 -9.02 -1.56
CA ARG A 213 -18.92 -10.31 -2.07
C ARG A 213 -18.19 -10.61 -3.36
N VAL A 214 -17.68 -11.82 -3.48
CA VAL A 214 -16.92 -12.30 -4.64
C VAL A 214 -17.38 -13.72 -4.98
N TRP A 215 -17.60 -13.99 -6.26
CA TRP A 215 -18.07 -15.29 -6.74
C TRP A 215 -16.99 -16.08 -7.49
N ASP A 216 -15.94 -15.39 -7.92
CA ASP A 216 -14.82 -15.93 -8.65
C ASP A 216 -13.53 -15.33 -8.08
N HIS A 217 -12.38 -15.96 -8.38
CA HIS A 217 -11.05 -15.49 -7.97
C HIS A 217 -10.91 -15.11 -6.47
N PHE A 218 -11.74 -15.67 -5.58
CA PHE A 218 -11.80 -15.31 -4.16
C PHE A 218 -10.47 -15.55 -3.44
N GLY A 219 -9.69 -16.56 -3.84
CA GLY A 219 -8.36 -16.81 -3.29
C GLY A 219 -7.42 -15.61 -3.48
N THR A 220 -7.44 -15.00 -4.67
CA THR A 220 -6.66 -13.79 -4.96
C THR A 220 -7.14 -12.63 -4.10
N VAL A 221 -8.45 -12.39 -4.03
CA VAL A 221 -9.00 -11.29 -3.21
C VAL A 221 -8.66 -11.47 -1.74
N PHE A 222 -8.80 -12.67 -1.19
CA PHE A 222 -8.48 -12.93 0.21
C PHE A 222 -6.98 -12.88 0.49
N SER A 223 -6.12 -13.22 -0.47
CA SER A 223 -4.68 -12.94 -0.34
C SER A 223 -4.40 -11.45 -0.17
N TYR A 224 -5.13 -10.57 -0.88
CA TYR A 224 -5.01 -9.12 -0.69
C TYR A 224 -5.59 -8.64 0.64
N VAL A 225 -6.70 -9.22 1.11
CA VAL A 225 -7.24 -8.93 2.47
C VAL A 225 -6.15 -9.20 3.52
N LYS A 226 -5.46 -10.34 3.41
CA LYS A 226 -4.36 -10.71 4.29
C LYS A 226 -3.12 -9.83 4.13
N LEU A 227 -2.72 -9.53 2.89
CA LEU A 227 -1.60 -8.63 2.57
C LEU A 227 -1.76 -7.26 3.25
N PHE A 228 -2.97 -6.70 3.19
CA PHE A 228 -3.28 -5.42 3.84
C PHE A 228 -3.59 -5.56 5.33
N GLY A 229 -3.46 -6.76 5.90
CA GLY A 229 -3.62 -7.04 7.33
C GLY A 229 -4.99 -6.66 7.86
N LEU A 230 -6.04 -6.81 7.04
CA LEU A 230 -7.40 -6.43 7.41
C LEU A 230 -8.01 -7.53 8.29
N MET A 231 -8.61 -7.12 9.41
CA MET A 231 -9.44 -8.00 10.21
C MET A 231 -10.70 -8.34 9.41
N HIS A 232 -10.93 -9.65 9.26
CA HIS A 232 -11.98 -10.14 8.40
C HIS A 232 -12.72 -11.32 9.02
N ARG A 233 -13.97 -11.48 8.58
CA ARG A 233 -14.84 -12.63 8.80
C ARG A 233 -15.43 -13.02 7.45
N ILE A 234 -15.30 -14.30 7.07
CA ILE A 234 -15.71 -14.78 5.75
C ILE A 234 -16.91 -15.71 5.93
N TYR A 235 -17.91 -15.55 5.08
CA TYR A 235 -19.15 -16.31 5.07
C TYR A 235 -19.36 -16.89 3.67
N PRO A 236 -19.69 -18.19 3.52
CA PRO A 236 -20.05 -18.73 2.23
C PRO A 236 -21.39 -18.16 1.78
N ILE A 237 -21.53 -17.85 0.48
CA ILE A 237 -22.76 -17.31 -0.12
C ILE A 237 -23.19 -18.11 -1.34
N ASP A 238 -24.48 -18.11 -1.65
CA ASP A 238 -25.04 -18.69 -2.87
C ASP A 238 -24.87 -17.76 -4.10
N ALA A 239 -25.47 -18.17 -5.23
CA ALA A 239 -25.38 -17.43 -6.48
C ALA A 239 -26.09 -16.06 -6.45
N ASP A 240 -27.04 -15.88 -5.53
CA ASP A 240 -27.82 -14.66 -5.31
C ASP A 240 -27.16 -13.75 -4.25
N GLY A 241 -26.10 -14.22 -3.58
CA GLY A 241 -25.36 -13.46 -2.57
C GLY A 241 -25.90 -13.62 -1.15
N GLU A 242 -26.77 -14.60 -0.92
CA GLU A 242 -27.29 -14.92 0.40
C GLU A 242 -26.37 -15.90 1.12
N ARG A 243 -26.17 -15.69 2.42
CA ARG A 243 -25.29 -16.56 3.22
C ARG A 243 -25.86 -17.97 3.31
N VAL A 244 -25.01 -18.96 3.05
CA VAL A 244 -25.34 -20.38 3.16
C VAL A 244 -24.66 -20.98 4.40
N PRO A 245 -25.18 -22.10 4.93
CA PRO A 245 -24.65 -22.68 6.17
C PRO A 245 -23.39 -23.54 5.98
N SER A 246 -22.94 -23.78 4.74
CA SER A 246 -21.81 -24.67 4.46
C SER A 246 -21.17 -24.33 3.11
N THR A 247 -19.86 -24.59 3.01
CA THR A 247 -19.05 -24.43 1.81
C THR A 247 -19.53 -25.29 0.63
N ASP A 248 -20.14 -26.45 0.88
CA ASP A 248 -20.69 -27.34 -0.17
C ASP A 248 -21.79 -26.67 -1.01
N GLN A 249 -22.45 -25.65 -0.45
CA GLN A 249 -23.52 -24.88 -1.10
C GLN A 249 -23.04 -23.51 -1.59
N ALA A 250 -21.75 -23.19 -1.40
CA ALA A 250 -21.19 -21.89 -1.72
C ALA A 250 -21.00 -21.76 -3.24
N ALA A 251 -21.54 -20.68 -3.79
CA ALA A 251 -21.18 -20.19 -5.12
C ALA A 251 -20.17 -19.03 -5.05
N GLY A 252 -19.87 -18.53 -3.84
CA GLY A 252 -18.94 -17.44 -3.59
C GLY A 252 -18.75 -17.22 -2.10
N TYR A 253 -18.11 -16.11 -1.76
CA TYR A 253 -17.89 -15.72 -0.37
C TYR A 253 -18.18 -14.23 -0.13
N GLU A 254 -18.77 -13.94 1.02
CA GLU A 254 -18.85 -12.60 1.58
C GLU A 254 -17.77 -12.42 2.64
N ALA A 255 -16.99 -11.35 2.57
CA ALA A 255 -16.11 -10.96 3.66
C ALA A 255 -16.56 -9.64 4.28
N VAL A 256 -16.64 -9.62 5.61
CA VAL A 256 -16.85 -8.41 6.40
C VAL A 256 -15.50 -7.98 6.94
N LEU A 257 -15.01 -6.88 6.41
CA LEU A 257 -13.78 -6.19 6.79
C LEU A 257 -14.17 -5.12 7.80
N ASP A 258 -14.08 -5.47 9.07
CA ASP A 258 -14.52 -4.61 10.17
C ASP A 258 -13.32 -3.98 10.87
N GLY A 259 -13.51 -2.76 11.37
CA GLY A 259 -12.62 -2.15 12.34
C GLY A 259 -13.10 -2.47 13.76
N PRO A 260 -12.27 -2.28 14.79
CA PRO A 260 -12.76 -2.32 16.15
C PRO A 260 -13.79 -1.21 16.37
N ALA A 261 -14.92 -1.56 16.99
CA ALA A 261 -15.99 -0.63 17.34
C ALA A 261 -15.51 0.59 18.18
N SER A 262 -14.31 0.52 18.77
CA SER A 262 -13.69 1.56 19.61
C SER A 262 -12.73 2.52 18.88
N LEU A 263 -12.52 2.42 17.55
CA LEU A 263 -11.54 3.26 16.82
C LEU A 263 -12.03 4.67 16.43
N PHE A 264 -12.77 5.36 17.29
CA PHE A 264 -13.10 6.78 17.13
C PHE A 264 -11.87 7.72 17.12
N SER A 265 -10.62 7.20 17.24
CA SER A 265 -9.39 8.01 17.14
C SER A 265 -8.32 7.46 16.17
N GLN A 266 -8.55 6.33 15.49
CA GLN A 266 -7.63 5.77 14.48
C GLN A 266 -8.31 5.29 13.18
N SER A 267 -9.59 5.61 12.96
CA SER A 267 -10.41 5.23 11.79
C SER A 267 -9.72 5.47 10.45
N GLN A 268 -9.02 6.60 10.29
CA GLN A 268 -8.38 6.96 9.03
C GLN A 268 -7.27 5.99 8.59
N LYS A 269 -6.50 5.40 9.52
CA LYS A 269 -5.45 4.43 9.18
C LYS A 269 -6.02 3.15 8.60
N TYR A 270 -7.18 2.73 9.12
CA TYR A 270 -7.83 1.50 8.69
C TYR A 270 -8.62 1.72 7.39
N GLY A 271 -9.29 2.87 7.25
CA GLY A 271 -9.90 3.30 5.99
C GLY A 271 -8.88 3.39 4.83
N ILE A 272 -7.65 3.86 5.10
CA ILE A 272 -6.56 3.82 4.11
C ILE A 272 -6.21 2.38 3.68
N ARG A 273 -6.25 1.39 4.59
CA ARG A 273 -6.01 -0.02 4.23
C ARG A 273 -7.16 -0.58 3.39
N MET A 274 -8.41 -0.26 3.72
CA MET A 274 -9.56 -0.60 2.88
C MET A 274 -9.46 0.03 1.49
N ALA A 275 -9.00 1.28 1.42
CA ALA A 275 -8.74 1.97 0.16
C ALA A 275 -7.64 1.29 -0.65
N ASN A 276 -6.54 0.86 -0.02
CA ASN A 276 -5.47 0.10 -0.67
C ASN A 276 -5.94 -1.31 -1.09
N PHE A 277 -6.91 -1.89 -0.40
CA PHE A 277 -7.48 -3.18 -0.78
C PHE A 277 -8.42 -3.11 -1.99
N LEU A 278 -9.17 -2.02 -2.17
CA LEU A 278 -10.16 -1.85 -3.25
C LEU A 278 -9.70 -2.33 -4.66
N PRO A 279 -8.47 -2.05 -5.12
CA PRO A 279 -7.98 -2.51 -6.42
C PRO A 279 -7.96 -4.03 -6.60
N ALA A 280 -8.04 -4.81 -5.52
CA ALA A 280 -8.14 -6.26 -5.63
C ALA A 280 -9.51 -6.74 -6.14
N LEU A 281 -10.59 -5.97 -5.93
CA LEU A 281 -11.94 -6.39 -6.32
C LEU A 281 -12.14 -6.46 -7.84
N PRO A 282 -11.66 -5.49 -8.64
CA PRO A 282 -11.72 -5.59 -10.11
C PRO A 282 -10.87 -6.72 -10.73
N LEU A 283 -10.15 -7.51 -9.93
CA LEU A 283 -9.53 -8.76 -10.41
C LEU A 283 -10.56 -9.90 -10.54
N CYS A 284 -11.74 -9.75 -9.95
CA CYS A 284 -12.88 -10.65 -10.12
C CYS A 284 -13.77 -10.19 -11.27
N ASP A 285 -14.34 -11.16 -11.99
CA ASP A 285 -15.36 -10.90 -13.01
C ASP A 285 -16.69 -10.44 -12.36
N ARG A 286 -17.04 -11.00 -11.20
CA ARG A 286 -18.24 -10.65 -10.45
C ARG A 286 -17.91 -10.35 -8.99
N TRP A 287 -18.14 -9.10 -8.61
CA TRP A 287 -17.96 -8.62 -7.24
C TRP A 287 -18.97 -7.52 -6.89
N GLU A 288 -19.18 -7.35 -5.58
CA GLU A 288 -19.94 -6.26 -4.97
C GLU A 288 -19.19 -5.77 -3.72
N MET A 289 -19.29 -4.48 -3.44
CA MET A 289 -18.73 -3.84 -2.25
C MET A 289 -19.73 -2.84 -1.67
N THR A 290 -19.89 -2.89 -0.35
CA THR A 290 -20.62 -1.90 0.43
C THR A 290 -19.75 -1.45 1.59
N ALA A 291 -19.51 -0.15 1.71
CA ALA A 291 -18.74 0.44 2.81
C ALA A 291 -19.57 1.46 3.58
N THR A 292 -19.36 1.50 4.89
CA THR A 292 -19.89 2.53 5.78
C THR A 292 -18.85 3.62 5.97
N ILE A 293 -19.17 4.84 5.54
CA ILE A 293 -18.28 6.01 5.57
C ILE A 293 -18.70 6.93 6.70
N LEU A 294 -17.78 7.28 7.59
CA LEU A 294 -17.98 8.26 8.64
C LEU A 294 -17.90 9.67 8.05
N VAL A 295 -18.97 10.46 8.19
CA VAL A 295 -19.04 11.83 7.66
C VAL A 295 -18.74 12.86 8.73
N ASP A 296 -19.19 12.61 9.96
CA ASP A 296 -18.97 13.50 11.09
C ASP A 296 -18.68 12.68 12.35
N GLU A 297 -17.48 12.84 12.89
CA GLU A 297 -17.02 12.13 14.07
C GLU A 297 -17.78 12.52 15.35
N THR A 298 -18.31 13.75 15.41
CA THR A 298 -18.99 14.28 16.59
C THR A 298 -20.42 13.78 16.69
N SER A 299 -21.14 13.75 15.56
CA SER A 299 -22.51 13.23 15.49
C SER A 299 -22.56 11.71 15.31
N GLY A 300 -21.45 11.09 14.88
CA GLY A 300 -21.41 9.67 14.51
C GLY A 300 -22.17 9.38 13.21
N GLU A 301 -22.39 10.41 12.39
CA GLU A 301 -23.17 10.30 11.18
C GLU A 301 -22.41 9.54 10.09
N THR A 302 -23.08 8.54 9.51
CA THR A 302 -22.50 7.68 8.48
C THR A 302 -23.30 7.71 7.18
N ARG A 303 -22.65 7.30 6.09
CA ARG A 303 -23.22 7.13 4.75
C ARG A 303 -22.76 5.83 4.14
N GLN A 304 -23.55 5.29 3.22
CA GLN A 304 -23.19 4.09 2.47
C GLN A 304 -22.41 4.48 1.21
N PHE A 305 -21.44 3.66 0.85
CA PHE A 305 -20.74 3.73 -0.44
C PHE A 305 -20.79 2.34 -1.06
N MET A 306 -21.37 2.23 -2.25
CA MET A 306 -21.52 0.96 -2.95
C MET A 306 -20.81 1.01 -4.29
N LEU A 307 -20.19 -0.11 -4.65
CA LEU A 307 -19.65 -0.37 -5.98
C LEU A 307 -19.89 -1.82 -6.35
N ASP A 308 -19.98 -2.10 -7.64
CA ASP A 308 -20.01 -3.46 -8.17
C ASP A 308 -19.20 -3.54 -9.48
N HIS A 309 -19.09 -4.76 -10.00
CA HIS A 309 -18.40 -5.07 -11.25
C HIS A 309 -18.89 -4.28 -12.49
N THR A 310 -20.05 -3.62 -12.45
CA THR A 310 -20.58 -2.84 -13.58
C THR A 310 -20.00 -1.43 -13.68
N GLU A 311 -19.25 -0.99 -12.67
CA GLU A 311 -18.64 0.36 -12.60
C GLU A 311 -17.46 0.55 -13.58
N GLY A 312 -16.99 -0.52 -14.25
CA GLY A 312 -15.93 -0.45 -15.25
C GLY A 312 -14.56 -0.04 -14.67
N LEU A 313 -14.34 -0.31 -13.38
CA LEU A 313 -13.05 -0.11 -12.73
C LEU A 313 -12.05 -1.17 -13.20
N ASP A 314 -10.79 -0.77 -13.36
CA ASP A 314 -9.69 -1.66 -13.70
C ASP A 314 -8.63 -1.66 -12.61
N SER A 315 -8.00 -2.81 -12.41
CA SER A 315 -6.98 -2.97 -11.39
C SER A 315 -5.60 -2.64 -11.96
N HIS A 316 -4.77 -2.01 -11.13
CA HIS A 316 -3.33 -1.92 -11.38
C HIS A 316 -2.56 -3.04 -10.67
N TYR A 317 -3.27 -3.90 -9.93
CA TYR A 317 -2.72 -5.08 -9.29
C TYR A 317 -2.62 -6.23 -10.29
N SER A 318 -1.69 -7.14 -10.04
CA SER A 318 -1.52 -8.34 -10.87
C SER A 318 -2.19 -9.55 -10.20
N ALA A 319 -2.75 -10.46 -10.99
CA ALA A 319 -3.29 -11.71 -10.47
C ALA A 319 -2.22 -12.82 -10.29
N GLY A 320 -0.94 -12.50 -10.57
CA GLY A 320 0.06 -13.49 -10.99
C GLY A 320 1.07 -13.97 -9.95
N ASN A 321 1.25 -13.28 -8.82
CA ASN A 321 2.17 -13.70 -7.76
C ASN A 321 1.40 -13.83 -6.44
N ARG A 322 1.64 -14.90 -5.68
CA ARG A 322 1.01 -15.08 -4.36
C ARG A 322 1.55 -13.99 -3.42
N PHE A 323 0.65 -13.12 -2.97
CA PHE A 323 0.97 -11.88 -2.25
C PHE A 323 1.10 -12.16 -0.77
N ASP A 324 2.31 -12.47 -0.34
CA ASP A 324 2.60 -12.76 1.06
C ASP A 324 3.05 -11.48 1.77
N SER A 325 2.59 -11.28 3.02
CA SER A 325 3.10 -10.17 3.83
C SER A 325 4.61 -10.28 4.06
N ASP A 326 5.27 -9.16 4.37
CA ASP A 326 6.70 -9.15 4.73
C ASP A 326 7.04 -10.14 5.84
N VAL A 327 6.11 -10.35 6.78
CA VAL A 327 6.26 -11.28 7.91
C VAL A 327 6.26 -12.72 7.41
N GLU A 328 5.28 -13.09 6.58
CA GLU A 328 5.17 -14.43 6.00
C GLU A 328 6.38 -14.77 5.13
N ARG A 329 6.77 -13.86 4.22
CA ARG A 329 7.94 -14.03 3.36
C ARG A 329 9.22 -14.17 4.18
N THR A 330 9.36 -13.37 5.24
CA THR A 330 10.51 -13.48 6.15
C THR A 330 10.50 -14.81 6.90
N LEU A 331 9.33 -15.32 7.32
CA LEU A 331 9.21 -16.61 7.99
C LEU A 331 9.60 -17.75 7.05
N ALA A 332 9.06 -17.78 5.83
CA ALA A 332 9.40 -18.79 4.83
C ALA A 332 10.90 -18.81 4.53
N ASN A 333 11.50 -17.65 4.28
CA ASN A 333 12.95 -17.50 4.04
C ASN A 333 13.81 -17.95 5.24
N LYS A 334 13.33 -17.74 6.48
CA LYS A 334 14.00 -18.25 7.68
C LYS A 334 13.86 -19.77 7.79
N TRP A 335 12.72 -20.32 7.41
CA TRP A 335 12.42 -21.75 7.48
C TRP A 335 13.34 -22.56 6.55
N GLU A 336 13.56 -22.09 5.32
CA GLU A 336 14.49 -22.71 4.36
C GLU A 336 15.93 -22.83 4.89
N ARG A 337 16.31 -21.96 5.85
CA ARG A 337 17.65 -21.91 6.44
C ARG A 337 17.71 -22.58 7.82
N ALA A 338 16.58 -23.00 8.35
CA ALA A 338 16.49 -23.59 9.68
C ALA A 338 16.90 -25.08 9.64
N ASN A 339 17.40 -25.58 10.78
CA ASN A 339 17.74 -27.00 10.93
C ASN A 339 16.62 -27.69 11.70
N THR A 340 15.52 -27.97 11.01
CA THR A 340 14.33 -28.66 11.53
C THR A 340 13.87 -29.70 10.51
N GLU A 341 13.24 -30.77 10.99
CA GLU A 341 12.60 -31.78 10.13
C GLU A 341 11.20 -31.35 9.68
N TRP A 342 10.61 -30.35 10.35
CA TRP A 342 9.30 -29.80 10.01
C TRP A 342 9.36 -28.90 8.77
N GLU A 343 8.48 -29.14 7.81
CA GLU A 343 8.32 -28.36 6.60
C GLU A 343 7.21 -27.30 6.77
N LEU A 344 7.44 -26.09 6.27
CA LEU A 344 6.44 -25.03 6.21
C LEU A 344 5.84 -25.02 4.79
N VAL A 345 4.58 -25.43 4.70
CA VAL A 345 3.83 -25.51 3.45
C VAL A 345 2.79 -24.40 3.45
N ARG A 346 2.54 -23.79 2.28
CA ARG A 346 1.44 -22.82 2.14
C ARG A 346 0.11 -23.55 2.18
N GLU A 347 -0.84 -22.99 2.92
CA GLU A 347 -2.18 -23.56 3.05
C GLU A 347 -3.21 -22.66 2.35
N ASP A 348 -3.78 -23.16 1.25
CA ASP A 348 -4.81 -22.44 0.48
C ASP A 348 -6.23 -22.99 0.77
N ASP A 349 -6.34 -23.98 1.67
CA ASP A 349 -7.59 -24.68 1.94
C ASP A 349 -8.56 -23.86 2.80
N VAL A 350 -9.84 -23.89 2.43
CA VAL A 350 -10.90 -23.21 3.19
C VAL A 350 -11.35 -24.12 4.32
N LEU A 351 -11.09 -23.69 5.56
CA LEU A 351 -11.52 -24.38 6.78
C LEU A 351 -12.89 -23.89 7.23
N ASP A 352 -13.78 -24.83 7.52
CA ASP A 352 -15.13 -24.56 8.02
C ASP A 352 -15.10 -24.27 9.54
N LEU A 353 -15.61 -23.10 9.93
CA LEU A 353 -15.79 -22.67 11.32
C LEU A 353 -17.28 -22.61 11.72
N GLY A 354 -18.13 -23.39 11.04
CA GLY A 354 -19.57 -23.44 11.21
C GLY A 354 -20.28 -22.47 10.26
N ALA A 355 -20.65 -21.29 10.75
CA ALA A 355 -21.30 -20.27 9.90
C ALA A 355 -20.30 -19.42 9.11
N GLU A 356 -19.02 -19.49 9.48
CA GLU A 356 -17.91 -18.74 8.90
C GLU A 356 -16.88 -19.71 8.34
N VAL A 357 -16.01 -19.20 7.48
CA VAL A 357 -14.84 -19.92 7.01
C VAL A 357 -13.57 -19.14 7.32
N MET A 358 -12.46 -19.86 7.34
CA MET A 358 -11.13 -19.32 7.49
C MET A 358 -10.23 -19.90 6.41
N ILE A 359 -9.33 -19.07 5.88
CA ILE A 359 -8.23 -19.53 5.05
C ILE A 359 -6.99 -19.28 5.90
N PRO A 360 -6.28 -20.32 6.35
CA PRO A 360 -5.02 -20.16 7.09
C PRO A 360 -3.87 -19.72 6.16
N ASP A 361 -2.69 -19.43 6.71
CA ASP A 361 -1.52 -19.00 5.90
C ASP A 361 -0.62 -20.18 5.53
N PHE A 362 -0.42 -21.09 6.48
CA PHE A 362 0.51 -22.19 6.36
C PHE A 362 0.00 -23.47 7.03
N ALA A 363 0.55 -24.59 6.60
CA ALA A 363 0.59 -25.85 7.32
C ALA A 363 2.04 -26.16 7.72
N ILE A 364 2.21 -26.72 8.90
CA ILE A 364 3.50 -27.17 9.42
C ILE A 364 3.44 -28.69 9.47
N GLU A 365 4.24 -29.34 8.62
CA GLU A 365 4.15 -30.78 8.37
C GLU A 365 5.42 -31.48 8.80
N HIS A 366 5.28 -32.55 9.57
CA HIS A 366 6.39 -33.42 9.93
C HIS A 366 6.45 -34.63 8.98
N PRO A 367 7.64 -35.07 8.53
CA PRO A 367 7.79 -36.24 7.67
C PRO A 367 7.18 -37.53 8.23
N ASP A 368 7.10 -37.64 9.56
CA ASP A 368 6.50 -38.79 10.24
C ASP A 368 4.95 -38.77 10.28
N GLY A 369 4.31 -37.72 9.74
CA GLY A 369 2.85 -37.61 9.60
C GLY A 369 2.15 -36.51 10.42
N PRO A 370 2.65 -36.05 11.58
CA PRO A 370 2.02 -34.95 12.30
C PRO A 370 1.88 -33.66 11.48
N ARG A 371 0.75 -32.97 11.62
CA ARG A 371 0.43 -31.72 10.94
C ARG A 371 -0.26 -30.73 11.87
N ALA A 372 0.11 -29.46 11.76
CA ALA A 372 -0.54 -28.32 12.41
C ALA A 372 -0.86 -27.24 11.38
N ILE A 373 -1.95 -26.50 11.57
CA ILE A 373 -2.30 -25.32 10.76
C ILE A 373 -1.76 -24.09 11.46
N PHE A 374 -1.28 -23.11 10.71
CA PHE A 374 -0.67 -21.89 11.23
C PHE A 374 -1.22 -20.66 10.54
N GLU A 375 -1.74 -19.72 11.34
CA GLU A 375 -2.31 -18.45 10.91
C GLU A 375 -1.54 -17.30 11.55
N ILE A 376 -1.15 -16.30 10.75
CA ILE A 376 -0.50 -15.07 11.19
C ILE A 376 -1.55 -13.96 11.22
N VAL A 377 -1.86 -13.48 12.42
CA VAL A 377 -2.76 -12.36 12.64
C VAL A 377 -1.96 -11.07 12.66
N GLY A 378 -2.24 -10.22 11.67
CA GLY A 378 -1.73 -8.85 11.57
C GLY A 378 -2.36 -7.91 12.59
N PHE A 379 -3.22 -7.00 12.13
CA PHE A 379 -3.96 -6.09 13.02
C PHE A 379 -5.05 -6.85 13.77
N TRP A 380 -5.24 -6.52 15.03
CA TRP A 380 -6.22 -7.21 15.88
C TRP A 380 -6.68 -6.36 17.05
N THR A 381 -7.79 -6.77 17.66
CA THR A 381 -8.22 -6.34 18.99
C THR A 381 -8.51 -7.52 19.89
N PRO A 382 -8.50 -7.32 21.23
CA PRO A 382 -8.95 -8.29 22.20
C PRO A 382 -10.25 -8.97 21.84
N GLU A 383 -11.27 -8.21 21.44
CA GLU A 383 -12.59 -8.76 21.07
C GLU A 383 -12.47 -9.65 19.83
N TYR A 384 -11.82 -9.15 18.77
CA TYR A 384 -11.64 -9.87 17.52
C TYR A 384 -10.88 -11.19 17.73
N LEU A 385 -9.76 -11.14 18.45
CA LEU A 385 -8.93 -12.31 18.70
C LEU A 385 -9.65 -13.32 19.59
N ASN A 386 -10.35 -12.86 20.63
CA ASN A 386 -11.15 -13.73 21.50
C ASN A 386 -12.27 -14.44 20.75
N GLU A 387 -13.00 -13.72 19.89
CA GLU A 387 -14.05 -14.31 19.04
C GLU A 387 -13.46 -15.33 18.06
N LYS A 388 -12.35 -15.02 17.39
CA LYS A 388 -11.66 -15.94 16.47
C LYS A 388 -11.22 -17.22 17.20
N LEU A 389 -10.55 -17.09 18.36
CA LEU A 389 -10.10 -18.23 19.15
C LEU A 389 -11.27 -19.07 19.69
N ALA A 390 -12.40 -18.44 20.05
CA ALA A 390 -13.61 -19.15 20.47
C ALA A 390 -14.21 -20.00 19.33
N LYS A 391 -14.21 -19.47 18.09
CA LYS A 391 -14.68 -20.20 16.91
C LYS A 391 -13.77 -21.37 16.55
N ILE A 392 -12.45 -21.17 16.57
CA ILE A 392 -11.46 -22.23 16.35
C ILE A 392 -11.69 -23.39 17.35
N ARG A 393 -11.85 -23.07 18.64
CA ARG A 393 -12.19 -24.09 19.67
C ARG A 393 -13.54 -24.76 19.42
N GLY A 394 -14.53 -24.01 18.95
CA GLY A 394 -15.86 -24.54 18.63
C GLY A 394 -15.87 -25.50 17.42
N ALA A 395 -14.93 -25.34 16.50
CA ALA A 395 -14.77 -26.15 15.30
C ALA A 395 -13.86 -27.38 15.48
N ASP A 396 -13.38 -27.65 16.71
CA ASP A 396 -12.45 -28.75 17.03
C ASP A 396 -11.14 -28.69 16.23
N LEU A 397 -10.73 -27.48 15.82
CA LEU A 397 -9.47 -27.22 15.11
C LEU A 397 -8.33 -27.03 16.12
N ASP A 398 -8.13 -28.05 16.96
CA ASP A 398 -7.19 -27.99 18.07
C ASP A 398 -5.71 -27.91 17.66
N HIS A 399 -5.43 -28.29 16.41
CA HIS A 399 -4.13 -28.25 15.76
C HIS A 399 -3.85 -26.91 15.03
N LEU A 400 -4.75 -25.92 15.18
CA LEU A 400 -4.58 -24.59 14.61
C LEU A 400 -3.85 -23.67 15.60
N LEU A 401 -2.69 -23.20 15.17
CA LEU A 401 -1.78 -22.30 15.86
C LEU A 401 -1.94 -20.88 15.33
N VAL A 402 -1.87 -19.89 16.21
CA VAL A 402 -2.08 -18.48 15.84
C VAL A 402 -0.87 -17.65 16.27
N ALA A 403 -0.20 -16.99 15.34
CA ALA A 403 0.82 -15.99 15.65
C ALA A 403 0.23 -14.58 15.62
N VAL A 404 0.38 -13.81 16.70
CA VAL A 404 -0.25 -12.49 16.85
C VAL A 404 0.81 -11.41 17.07
N SER A 405 0.69 -10.32 16.32
CA SER A 405 1.63 -9.18 16.44
C SER A 405 1.33 -8.31 17.66
N GLU A 406 2.27 -8.19 18.59
CA GLU A 406 2.19 -7.27 19.74
C GLU A 406 2.18 -5.79 19.31
N ARG A 407 2.66 -5.47 18.10
CA ARG A 407 2.76 -4.07 17.63
C ARG A 407 1.51 -3.57 16.92
N LEU A 408 0.66 -4.48 16.49
CA LEU A 408 -0.51 -4.17 15.67
C LEU A 408 -1.81 -4.33 16.46
N GLU A 409 -1.73 -4.27 17.78
CA GLU A 409 -2.89 -4.12 18.65
C GLU A 409 -3.54 -2.75 18.40
N CYS A 410 -4.82 -2.77 18.05
CA CYS A 410 -5.59 -1.55 17.77
C CYS A 410 -6.26 -0.96 19.02
N SER A 411 -6.24 -1.64 20.17
CA SER A 411 -6.84 -1.20 21.44
C SER A 411 -5.78 -0.79 22.47
N ALA A 412 -6.24 -0.19 23.56
CA ALA A 412 -5.44 0.04 24.77
C ALA A 412 -5.91 -0.84 25.94
N ASP A 413 -6.78 -1.81 25.67
CA ASP A 413 -7.39 -2.68 26.67
C ASP A 413 -6.48 -3.88 26.95
N ASP A 414 -6.31 -4.21 28.24
CA ASP A 414 -5.46 -5.32 28.65
C ASP A 414 -6.02 -6.65 28.09
N PHE A 415 -5.27 -7.30 27.19
CA PHE A 415 -5.54 -8.67 26.79
C PHE A 415 -4.96 -9.64 27.82
N GLU A 416 -5.81 -10.34 28.57
CA GLU A 416 -5.35 -11.40 29.47
C GLU A 416 -4.89 -12.61 28.64
N GLU A 417 -3.57 -12.81 28.55
CA GLU A 417 -2.91 -13.97 27.95
C GLU A 417 -3.51 -15.28 28.48
N ALA A 418 -4.25 -16.01 27.65
CA ALA A 418 -4.59 -17.39 27.95
C ALA A 418 -5.02 -18.18 26.71
N SER A 419 -4.10 -18.38 25.77
CA SER A 419 -4.14 -19.61 25.00
C SER A 419 -2.72 -20.10 24.76
N ASP A 420 -2.50 -21.35 25.15
CA ASP A 420 -1.33 -22.19 24.90
C ASP A 420 -1.02 -22.44 23.41
N ARG A 421 -1.81 -21.85 22.51
CA ARG A 421 -1.71 -21.95 21.04
C ARG A 421 -1.42 -20.61 20.35
N VAL A 422 -1.26 -19.55 21.14
CA VAL A 422 -0.98 -18.20 20.63
C VAL A 422 0.50 -17.89 20.79
N LEU A 423 1.16 -17.55 19.68
CA LEU A 423 2.53 -17.09 19.64
C LEU A 423 2.58 -15.58 19.46
N TRP A 424 3.02 -14.85 20.49
CA TRP A 424 3.21 -13.40 20.40
C TRP A 424 4.53 -13.04 19.73
N PHE A 425 4.49 -12.08 18.80
CA PHE A 425 5.71 -11.58 18.15
C PHE A 425 5.71 -10.06 17.98
N LYS A 426 6.90 -9.46 17.99
CA LYS A 426 7.06 -7.99 17.84
C LYS A 426 7.39 -7.56 16.42
N SER A 427 8.41 -8.16 15.82
CA SER A 427 8.93 -7.74 14.50
C SER A 427 9.17 -8.91 13.55
N GLY A 428 8.99 -10.13 14.02
CA GLY A 428 9.13 -11.33 13.21
C GLY A 428 8.99 -12.57 14.07
N ILE A 429 8.65 -13.66 13.41
CA ILE A 429 8.41 -14.95 14.03
C ILE A 429 9.72 -15.75 14.06
N HIS A 430 9.95 -16.46 15.16
CA HIS A 430 11.08 -17.38 15.33
C HIS A 430 10.65 -18.80 14.97
N VAL A 431 11.37 -19.44 14.05
CA VAL A 431 11.02 -20.78 13.52
C VAL A 431 10.90 -21.80 14.65
N TYR A 432 11.85 -21.83 15.58
CA TYR A 432 11.87 -22.83 16.65
C TYR A 432 10.71 -22.67 17.65
N ASP A 433 10.24 -21.45 17.90
CA ASP A 433 9.07 -21.21 18.75
C ASP A 433 7.80 -21.80 18.09
N VAL A 434 7.70 -21.69 16.76
CA VAL A 434 6.60 -22.28 15.99
C VAL A 434 6.70 -23.81 15.97
N VAL A 435 7.90 -24.36 15.81
CA VAL A 435 8.13 -25.82 15.87
C VAL A 435 7.78 -26.39 17.24
N GLU A 436 8.17 -25.73 18.34
CA GLU A 436 7.81 -26.15 19.69
C GLU A 436 6.28 -26.19 19.90
N LEU A 437 5.57 -25.19 19.35
CA LEU A 437 4.10 -25.17 19.34
C LEU A 437 3.51 -26.28 18.47
N ALA A 438 4.08 -26.54 17.29
CA ALA A 438 3.64 -27.62 16.41
C ALA A 438 3.82 -28.99 17.08
N GLU A 439 4.94 -29.24 17.76
CA GLU A 439 5.17 -30.48 18.51
C GLU A 439 4.14 -30.69 19.64
N ALA A 440 3.65 -29.61 20.24
CA ALA A 440 2.68 -29.69 21.32
C ALA A 440 1.24 -29.94 20.84
N HIS A 441 0.85 -29.46 19.65
CA HIS A 441 -0.55 -29.42 19.21
C HIS A 441 -0.83 -30.09 17.85
N ALA A 442 0.19 -30.55 17.13
CA ALA A 442 -0.01 -31.25 15.86
C ALA A 442 -0.79 -32.56 16.05
N ILE A 443 -1.55 -32.92 15.03
CA ILE A 443 -2.32 -34.15 14.96
C ILE A 443 -1.77 -35.07 13.87
N ASP A 444 -1.91 -36.38 14.05
CA ASP A 444 -1.49 -37.36 13.04
C ASP A 444 -2.29 -37.15 11.73
N GLY A 445 -1.61 -36.69 10.69
CA GLY A 445 -2.15 -36.45 9.37
C GLY A 445 -2.47 -37.77 8.64
N ARG A 446 -3.69 -38.26 8.79
CA ARG A 446 -4.43 -38.67 7.58
C ARG A 446 -5.25 -37.46 7.19
N ALA A 447 -4.94 -36.87 6.03
CA ALA A 447 -5.90 -36.02 5.35
C ALA A 447 -7.28 -36.71 5.42
N PRO A 448 -8.34 -36.04 5.91
CA PRO A 448 -9.66 -36.47 5.51
C PRO A 448 -9.66 -36.45 3.98
N ASP A 449 -10.09 -37.53 3.34
CA ASP A 449 -10.45 -37.49 1.93
C ASP A 449 -11.53 -36.41 1.77
N HIS A 450 -11.15 -35.15 1.57
CA HIS A 450 -12.01 -34.14 0.96
C HIS A 450 -11.97 -34.37 -0.54
N GLN A 451 -12.48 -35.54 -0.96
CA GLN A 451 -13.18 -35.62 -2.23
C GLN A 451 -14.52 -34.90 -2.01
N HIS A 452 -14.64 -33.66 -2.48
CA HIS A 452 -15.58 -33.29 -3.52
C HIS A 452 -15.62 -31.79 -3.78
#